data_AF-A0A662DRI2-F1
#
_entry.id   AF-A0A662DRI2-F1
#
_cell.length_a   1.000
_cell.length_b   1.000
_cell.length_c   1.000
_cell.angle_alpha   90.00
_cell.angle_beta   90.00
_cell.angle_gamma   90.00
#
_symmetry.space_group_name_H-M   'P 1'
#
loop_
_entity.id
_entity.type
_entity.pdbx_description
1 polymer ?
#
loop_
_entity_poly.entity_id
_entity_poly.type
_entity_poly.pdbx_seq_one_letter_code
_entity_poly.pdbx_strand_id
1 'polypeptide(L)' 'FVIYCAGPHCNATEKAAVRLAKLARPFKKMIGGIEGWRDEGFDIVTTR' A
#
# COMPACT_ATOMS: atom_id res chain seq x y z
N PHE A 1 4.12 9.11 -3.96
CA PHE A 1 2.99 8.26 -3.52
C PHE A 1 3.49 7.18 -2.57
N VAL A 2 2.72 6.83 -1.54
CA VAL A 2 2.89 5.59 -0.79
C VAL A 2 1.72 4.69 -1.18
N ILE A 3 2.00 3.49 -1.66
CA ILE A 3 0.98 2.55 -2.12
C ILE A 3 0.95 1.32 -1.22
N TYR A 4 -0.25 0.86 -0.91
CA TYR A 4 -0.51 -0.31 -0.10
C TYR A 4 -1.78 -1.03 -0.59
N CYS A 5 -1.95 -2.28 -0.16
CA CYS A 5 -3.18 -3.06 -0.35
C CYS A 5 -3.57 -3.70 1.01
N ALA A 6 -4.48 -4.67 1.00
CA ALA A 6 -4.89 -5.45 2.16
C ALA A 6 -3.68 -6.01 2.94
N GLY A 7 -2.84 -6.82 2.31
CA GLY A 7 -1.75 -7.51 2.98
C GLY A 7 -0.71 -8.14 2.06
N PRO A 8 0.19 -8.99 2.58
CA PRO A 8 1.28 -9.64 1.84
C PRO A 8 0.81 -10.48 0.64
N HIS A 9 -0.41 -11.03 0.70
CA HIS A 9 -0.98 -11.86 -0.37
C HIS A 9 -1.74 -11.06 -1.44
N CYS A 10 -1.69 -9.73 -1.41
CA CYS A 10 -2.32 -8.89 -2.42
C CYS A 10 -1.32 -8.41 -3.49
N ASN A 11 -1.67 -8.62 -4.77
CA ASN A 11 -0.89 -8.18 -5.93
C ASN A 11 -1.31 -6.80 -6.50
N ALA A 12 -2.27 -6.11 -5.88
CA ALA A 12 -2.76 -4.83 -6.39
C ALA A 12 -1.71 -3.71 -6.26
N THR A 13 -0.88 -3.76 -5.22
CA THR A 13 0.19 -2.79 -4.97
C THR A 13 1.21 -2.79 -6.11
N GLU A 14 1.57 -3.95 -6.64
CA GLU A 14 2.50 -4.13 -7.76
C GLU A 14 1.90 -3.59 -9.06
N LYS A 15 0.61 -3.86 -9.30
CA LYS A 15 -0.12 -3.29 -10.44
C LYS A 15 -0.15 -1.77 -10.37
N ALA A 16 -0.35 -1.19 -9.19
CA ALA A 16 -0.29 0.25 -8.98
C ALA A 16 1.14 0.81 -9.19
N ALA A 17 2.17 0.11 -8.71
CA ALA A 17 3.57 0.46 -8.92
C ALA A 17 3.91 0.58 -10.41
N VAL A 18 3.54 -0.42 -11.22
CA VAL A 18 3.77 -0.39 -12.67
C VAL A 18 3.06 0.79 -13.33
N ARG A 19 1.82 1.10 -12.94
CA ARG A 19 1.07 2.23 -13.48
C ARG A 19 1.71 3.57 -13.13
N LEU A 20 2.17 3.74 -11.89
CA LEU A 20 2.86 4.96 -11.45
C LEU A 20 4.22 5.12 -12.14
N ALA A 21 4.97 4.03 -12.28
CA ALA A 21 6.25 4.03 -12.99
C ALA A 21 6.09 4.46 -14.46
N LYS A 22 5.08 3.93 -15.17
CA LYS A 22 4.77 4.31 -16.56
C LYS A 22 4.43 5.79 -16.73
N LEU A 23 3.95 6.44 -15.66
CA LEU A 23 3.63 7.87 -15.64
C LEU A 23 4.80 8.74 -15.09
N ALA A 24 5.98 8.15 -14.90
CA ALA A 24 7.14 8.79 -14.27
C ALA A 24 6.79 9.45 -12.92
N ARG A 25 5.90 8.82 -12.14
CA ARG A 25 5.49 9.30 -10.83
C ARG A 25 6.26 8.55 -9.74
N PRO A 26 7.04 9.23 -8.89
CA PRO A 26 7.81 8.57 -7.83
C PRO A 26 6.88 7.97 -6.78
N PHE A 27 7.18 6.73 -6.38
CA PHE A 27 6.40 6.00 -5.39
C PHE A 27 7.29 5.17 -4.46
N LYS A 28 6.71 4.78 -3.32
CA LYS A 28 7.24 3.77 -2.41
C LYS A 28 6.13 2.78 -2.08
N LYS A 29 6.50 1.51 -1.93
CA LYS A 29 5.59 0.45 -1.47
C LYS A 29 5.61 0.40 0.06
N MET A 30 4.45 0.33 0.69
CA MET A 30 4.31 -0.08 2.08
C MET A 30 4.15 -1.61 2.12
N ILE A 31 5.20 -2.30 2.54
CA ILE A 31 5.20 -3.76 2.65
C ILE A 31 4.30 -4.15 3.85
N GLY A 32 3.61 -5.29 3.76
CA GLY A 32 2.68 -5.74 4.80
C GLY A 32 1.24 -5.24 4.62
N GLY A 33 1.00 -4.16 3.88
CA GLY A 33 -0.35 -3.64 3.66
C GLY A 33 -1.01 -3.12 4.95
N ILE A 34 -2.32 -2.87 4.90
CA ILE A 34 -3.08 -2.41 6.08
C ILE A 34 -3.16 -3.48 7.18
N GLU A 35 -3.07 -4.76 6.83
CA GLU A 35 -2.97 -5.86 7.80
C GLU A 35 -1.69 -5.74 8.62
N GLY A 36 -0.52 -5.63 7.98
CA GLY A 36 0.74 -5.42 8.70
C GLY A 36 0.75 -4.14 9.53
N TRP A 37 0.18 -3.05 9.01
CA TRP A 37 0.02 -1.79 9.75
C TRP A 37 -0.77 -1.99 11.06
N ARG A 38 -1.86 -2.75 11.00
CA ARG A 38 -2.68 -3.08 12.18
C ARG A 38 -1.94 -4.00 13.13
N ASP A 39 -1.25 -5.02 12.62
CA ASP A 39 -0.52 -6.00 13.42
C ASP A 39 0.67 -5.37 14.17
N GLU A 40 1.26 -4.31 13.61
CA GLU A 40 2.28 -3.48 14.27
C GLU A 40 1.70 -2.48 15.30
N GLY A 41 0.38 -2.41 15.44
CA GLY A 41 -0.29 -1.60 16.46
C GLY A 41 -0.40 -0.10 16.13
N PHE A 42 -0.29 0.27 14.85
CA PHE A 42 -0.47 1.66 14.43
C PHE A 42 -1.95 2.05 14.30
N ASP A 43 -2.24 3.34 14.52
CA ASP A 43 -3.61 3.88 14.46
C ASP A 43 -4.22 3.78 13.05
N ILE A 44 -5.53 3.51 13.01
CA ILE A 44 -6.35 3.53 11.79
C ILE A 44 -7.48 4.51 12.00
N VAL A 45 -7.53 5.55 11.17
CA VAL A 45 -8.64 6.50 11.14
C VAL A 45 -9.77 5.91 10.30
N THR A 46 -10.96 5.79 10.87
CA THR A 46 -12.18 5.43 10.15
C THR A 46 -13.08 6.66 10.04
N THR A 47 -13.48 7.00 8.83
CA THR A 47 -14.58 7.94 8.58
C THR A 47 -15.82 7.14 8.25
N ARG A 48 -16.92 7.43 8.94
CA ARG A 48 -18.24 6.85 8.66
C ARG A 48 -18.77 7.31 7.31
#